data_AF-L1NI73-F1
#
_entry.id   AF-L1NI73-F1
#
_cell.length_a   1.000
_cell.length_b   1.000
_cell.length_c   1.000
_cell.angle_alpha   90.00
_cell.angle_beta   90.00
_cell.angle_gamma   90.00
#
_symmetry.space_group_name_H-M   'P 1'
#
loop_
_entity.id
_entity.type
_entity.pdbx_description
1 polymer ?
#
loop_
_entity_poly.entity_id
_entity_poly.type
_entity_poly.pdbx_seq_one_letter_code
_entity_poly.pdbx_strand_id
1 'polypeptide(L)'
;MDKDISSYMVKDIFYYYKDDVNISDPEVFSLALEGVHTTAELLETYARQFKFSSYFTYFMNHVNSSGRHTDLSMSPSEMMKNVERFVIENRTFLREGSNTFQGTINGLPKSIIVNIENGQIRSLNLYPNYSARKTHNPIIYFGNIKWK
;
A
#
# COMPACT_ATOMS: atom_id res chain seq x y z
N MET A 1 8.25 4.17 -32.20
CA MET A 1 8.18 2.69 -32.30
C MET A 1 8.20 2.17 -30.87
N ASP A 2 7.07 2.35 -30.20
CA ASP A 2 6.88 2.02 -28.78
C ASP A 2 6.57 0.54 -28.67
N LYS A 3 7.62 -0.26 -28.56
CA LYS A 3 7.49 -1.67 -28.25
C LYS A 3 7.19 -1.81 -26.76
N ASP A 4 5.97 -2.28 -26.48
CA ASP A 4 5.75 -3.36 -25.51
C ASP A 4 6.06 -3.08 -24.03
N ILE A 5 5.81 -1.87 -23.52
CA ILE A 5 5.91 -1.67 -22.05
C ILE A 5 4.73 -2.34 -21.32
N SER A 6 3.54 -2.45 -21.95
CA SER A 6 2.37 -3.03 -21.27
C SER A 6 2.45 -4.55 -21.09
N SER A 7 2.90 -5.32 -22.09
CA SER A 7 2.85 -6.79 -22.01
C SER A 7 3.83 -7.38 -21.00
N TYR A 8 5.01 -6.76 -20.82
CA TYR A 8 6.01 -7.21 -19.85
C TYR A 8 5.66 -6.80 -18.41
N MET A 9 5.18 -5.58 -18.18
CA MET A 9 4.75 -5.16 -16.83
C MET A 9 3.53 -5.94 -16.34
N VAL A 10 2.60 -6.21 -17.25
CA VAL A 10 1.44 -7.06 -16.98
C VAL A 10 1.91 -8.49 -16.64
N LYS A 11 2.82 -9.10 -17.42
CA LYS A 11 3.35 -10.44 -17.11
C LYS A 11 4.12 -10.55 -15.80
N ASP A 12 4.97 -9.58 -15.47
CA ASP A 12 5.72 -9.59 -14.22
C ASP A 12 4.78 -9.49 -13.02
N ILE A 13 3.75 -8.65 -13.12
CA ILE A 13 2.69 -8.56 -12.12
C ILE A 13 1.90 -9.88 -12.08
N PHE A 14 1.53 -10.51 -13.19
CA PHE A 14 0.84 -11.81 -13.16
C PHE A 14 1.62 -12.92 -12.46
N TYR A 15 2.94 -12.97 -12.68
CA TYR A 15 3.81 -13.98 -12.09
C TYR A 15 3.79 -13.95 -10.56
N TYR A 16 3.59 -12.77 -9.96
CA TYR A 16 3.56 -12.61 -8.50
C TYR A 16 2.17 -12.75 -7.85
N TYR A 17 1.07 -12.82 -8.61
CA TYR A 17 -0.31 -12.75 -8.05
C TYR A 17 -1.24 -13.90 -8.50
N LYS A 18 -0.73 -14.88 -9.26
CA LYS A 18 -1.52 -16.02 -9.77
C LYS A 18 -2.20 -16.86 -8.69
N ASP A 19 -1.72 -16.78 -7.45
CA ASP A 19 -2.21 -17.57 -6.31
C ASP A 19 -3.14 -16.77 -5.37
N ASP A 20 -3.21 -15.42 -5.52
CA ASP A 20 -3.93 -14.50 -4.62
C ASP A 20 -5.15 -13.82 -5.29
N VAL A 21 -5.24 -13.88 -6.63
CA VAL A 21 -6.38 -13.38 -7.41
C VAL A 21 -7.11 -14.59 -7.98
N ASN A 22 -8.44 -14.68 -7.80
CA ASN A 22 -9.23 -15.69 -8.50
C ASN A 22 -9.35 -15.32 -9.98
N ILE A 23 -8.29 -15.62 -10.74
CA ILE A 23 -8.15 -15.46 -12.19
C ILE A 23 -9.00 -16.45 -12.99
N SER A 24 -9.83 -17.28 -12.34
CA SER A 24 -10.69 -18.24 -13.03
C SER A 24 -11.90 -17.63 -13.73
N ASP A 25 -12.18 -16.34 -13.52
CA ASP A 25 -13.12 -15.55 -14.33
C ASP A 25 -12.36 -14.57 -15.25
N PRO A 26 -11.91 -15.06 -16.42
CA PRO A 26 -11.16 -14.26 -17.38
C PRO A 26 -11.98 -13.13 -18.02
N GLU A 27 -13.32 -13.12 -17.94
CA GLU A 27 -14.17 -12.05 -18.48
C GLU A 27 -14.15 -10.81 -17.59
N VAL A 28 -14.35 -10.97 -16.28
CA VAL A 28 -14.26 -9.87 -15.30
C VAL A 28 -12.86 -9.24 -15.30
N PHE A 29 -11.85 -10.09 -15.51
CA PHE A 29 -10.45 -9.69 -15.59
C PHE A 29 -10.12 -8.93 -16.88
N SER A 30 -10.63 -9.38 -18.04
CA SER A 30 -10.43 -8.70 -19.32
C SER A 30 -11.16 -7.35 -19.36
N LEU A 31 -12.38 -7.28 -18.84
CA LEU A 31 -13.15 -6.03 -18.71
C LEU A 31 -12.46 -4.96 -17.86
N ALA A 32 -11.75 -5.37 -16.80
CA ALA A 32 -11.01 -4.45 -15.93
C ALA A 32 -9.73 -3.91 -16.57
N LEU A 33 -9.14 -4.63 -17.53
CA LEU A 33 -7.89 -4.27 -18.22
C LEU A 33 -8.10 -3.65 -19.60
N GLU A 34 -9.24 -3.88 -20.25
CA GLU A 34 -9.56 -3.32 -21.57
C GLU A 34 -9.52 -1.78 -21.61
N GLY A 35 -9.68 -1.11 -20.46
CA GLY A 35 -9.55 0.35 -20.31
C GLY A 35 -8.29 0.84 -19.59
N VAL A 36 -7.33 -0.03 -19.28
CA VAL A 36 -6.11 0.33 -18.54
C VAL A 36 -4.96 0.50 -19.54
N HIS A 37 -4.61 1.74 -19.84
CA HIS A 37 -3.57 2.08 -20.82
C HIS A 37 -2.31 2.64 -20.17
N THR A 38 -2.35 2.91 -18.87
CA THR A 38 -1.26 3.51 -18.11
C THR A 38 -1.03 2.81 -16.77
N THR A 39 0.19 2.95 -16.23
CA THR A 39 0.56 2.46 -14.89
C THR A 39 -0.32 3.06 -13.79
N ALA A 40 -0.77 4.31 -13.97
CA ALA A 40 -1.64 5.00 -13.01
C ALA A 40 -3.03 4.36 -12.93
N GLU A 41 -3.64 4.02 -14.07
CA GLU A 41 -4.94 3.35 -14.14
C GLU A 41 -4.88 1.93 -13.57
N LEU A 42 -3.77 1.22 -13.77
CA LEU A 42 -3.55 -0.10 -13.18
C LEU A 42 -3.51 -0.02 -11.64
N LEU A 43 -2.75 0.94 -11.10
CA LEU A 43 -2.68 1.19 -9.66
C LEU A 43 -4.05 1.60 -9.08
N GLU A 44 -4.85 2.36 -9.82
CA GLU A 44 -6.20 2.74 -9.42
C GLU A 44 -7.15 1.53 -9.37
N THR A 45 -7.09 0.63 -10.35
CA THR A 45 -7.85 -0.62 -10.37
C THR A 45 -7.48 -1.53 -9.19
N TYR A 46 -6.18 -1.63 -8.86
CA TYR A 46 -5.73 -2.32 -7.65
C TYR A 46 -6.23 -1.66 -6.36
N ALA A 47 -6.21 -0.32 -6.29
CA ALA A 47 -6.70 0.41 -5.12
C ALA A 47 -8.21 0.14 -4.86
N ARG A 48 -9.00 -0.07 -5.92
CA ARG A 48 -10.41 -0.48 -5.80
C ARG A 48 -10.55 -1.89 -5.24
N GLN A 49 -9.67 -2.83 -5.62
CA GLN A 49 -9.68 -4.22 -5.13
C GLN A 49 -9.36 -4.34 -3.63
N PHE A 50 -8.45 -3.52 -3.12
CA PHE A 50 -8.10 -3.48 -1.68
C PHE A 50 -9.10 -2.70 -0.81
N LYS A 51 -10.16 -2.10 -1.39
CA LYS A 51 -11.15 -1.25 -0.70
C LYS A 51 -10.52 -0.11 0.13
N PHE A 52 -9.49 0.56 -0.40
CA PHE A 52 -8.78 1.65 0.28
C PHE A 52 -9.69 2.75 0.86
N SER A 53 -10.83 3.02 0.22
CA SER A 53 -11.84 3.96 0.68
C SER A 53 -12.43 3.63 2.08
N SER A 54 -12.47 2.35 2.46
CA SER A 54 -13.12 1.93 3.72
C SER A 54 -12.33 2.26 4.98
N TYR A 55 -11.01 2.39 4.89
CA TYR A 55 -10.13 2.75 6.01
C TYR A 55 -9.50 4.14 5.85
N PHE A 56 -9.80 4.85 4.74
CA PHE A 56 -9.37 6.23 4.49
C PHE A 56 -9.72 7.16 5.66
N THR A 57 -10.97 7.14 6.12
CA THR A 57 -11.42 7.99 7.24
C THR A 57 -10.63 7.70 8.53
N TYR A 58 -10.34 6.42 8.81
CA TYR A 58 -9.57 6.03 9.99
C TYR A 58 -8.10 6.48 9.89
N PHE A 59 -7.47 6.28 8.74
CA PHE A 59 -6.10 6.76 8.51
C PHE A 59 -6.02 8.28 8.63
N MET A 60 -6.92 9.01 7.97
CA MET A 60 -6.96 10.47 7.99
C MET A 60 -7.18 11.01 9.41
N ASN A 61 -8.09 10.41 10.18
CA ASN A 61 -8.28 10.78 11.59
C ASN A 61 -7.01 10.53 12.41
N HIS A 62 -6.28 9.44 12.15
CA HIS A 62 -5.07 9.11 12.88
C HIS A 62 -3.90 10.04 12.52
N VAL A 63 -3.69 10.32 11.23
CA VAL A 63 -2.61 11.18 10.73
C VAL A 63 -2.85 12.65 11.08
N ASN A 64 -4.10 13.10 11.08
CA ASN A 64 -4.46 14.47 11.48
C ASN A 64 -4.48 14.70 12.99
N SER A 65 -4.44 13.63 13.79
CA SER A 65 -4.54 13.75 15.24
C SER A 65 -3.32 14.48 15.81
N SER A 66 -3.57 15.57 16.53
CA SER A 66 -2.57 16.28 17.36
C SER A 66 -1.28 16.71 16.65
N GLY A 67 -1.33 16.94 15.33
CA GLY A 67 -0.14 17.35 14.57
C GLY A 67 1.00 16.33 14.56
N ARG A 68 0.69 15.04 14.72
CA ARG A 68 1.68 13.95 14.89
C ARG A 68 2.71 13.83 13.77
N HIS A 69 2.42 14.36 12.59
CA HIS A 69 3.26 14.23 11.38
C HIS A 69 3.57 15.56 10.71
N THR A 70 3.43 16.69 11.42
CA THR A 70 3.80 18.01 10.88
C THR A 70 5.28 18.11 10.52
N ASP A 71 6.11 17.28 11.15
CA ASP A 71 7.54 17.13 10.88
C ASP A 71 7.83 16.67 9.44
N LEU A 72 6.89 15.96 8.79
CA LEU A 72 7.02 15.57 7.39
C LEU A 72 6.81 16.73 6.41
N SER A 73 6.29 17.88 6.87
CA SER A 73 6.00 19.06 6.03
C SER A 73 5.16 18.72 4.78
N MET A 74 4.20 17.82 4.93
CA MET A 74 3.40 17.23 3.87
C MET A 74 1.92 17.24 4.26
N SER A 75 1.02 17.38 3.28
CA SER A 75 -0.40 17.29 3.56
C SER A 75 -0.83 15.86 3.94
N PRO A 76 -1.88 15.69 4.75
CA PRO A 76 -2.41 14.37 5.11
C PRO A 76 -2.79 13.49 3.91
N SER A 77 -3.27 14.09 2.82
CA SER A 77 -3.62 13.38 1.60
C SER A 77 -2.39 12.87 0.83
N GLU A 78 -1.31 13.65 0.78
CA GLU A 78 -0.03 13.20 0.22
C GLU A 78 0.59 12.08 1.07
N MET A 79 0.52 12.19 2.40
CA MET A 79 0.94 11.10 3.30
C MET A 79 0.16 9.82 3.03
N MET A 80 -1.17 9.91 2.86
CA MET A 80 -2.00 8.75 2.52
C MET A 80 -1.52 8.10 1.22
N LYS A 81 -1.40 8.87 0.13
CA LYS A 81 -0.95 8.35 -1.17
C LYS A 81 0.40 7.63 -1.07
N ASN A 82 1.34 8.20 -0.30
CA ASN A 82 2.65 7.61 -0.10
C ASN A 82 2.60 6.32 0.73
N VAL A 83 1.77 6.26 1.77
CA VAL A 83 1.57 5.04 2.55
C VAL A 83 0.89 3.96 1.70
N GLU A 84 -0.15 4.30 0.94
CA GLU A 84 -0.83 3.35 0.04
C GLU A 84 0.16 2.74 -0.95
N ARG A 85 0.94 3.59 -1.62
CA ARG A 85 1.99 3.16 -2.53
C ARG A 85 3.01 2.24 -1.84
N PHE A 86 3.48 2.62 -0.65
CA PHE A 86 4.41 1.81 0.14
C PHE A 86 3.84 0.41 0.43
N VAL A 87 2.57 0.32 0.83
CA VAL A 87 1.90 -0.95 1.13
C VAL A 87 1.79 -1.82 -0.12
N ILE A 88 1.44 -1.23 -1.26
CA ILE A 88 1.35 -1.94 -2.55
C ILE A 88 2.74 -2.48 -2.95
N GLU A 89 3.78 -1.65 -2.86
CA GLU A 89 5.16 -2.03 -3.20
C GLU A 89 5.72 -3.13 -2.28
N ASN A 90 5.25 -3.21 -1.03
CA ASN A 90 5.74 -4.16 -0.02
C ASN A 90 4.76 -5.30 0.29
N ARG A 91 3.75 -5.52 -0.55
CA ARG A 91 2.66 -6.46 -0.23
C ARG A 91 3.10 -7.90 0.00
N THR A 92 4.20 -8.34 -0.63
CA THR A 92 4.75 -9.71 -0.51
C THR A 92 5.27 -10.01 0.89
N PHE A 93 5.48 -8.97 1.68
CA PHE A 93 5.86 -9.07 3.09
C PHE A 93 4.66 -9.09 4.05
N LEU A 94 3.44 -8.82 3.56
CA LEU A 94 2.24 -8.79 4.38
C LEU A 94 1.74 -10.20 4.64
N ARG A 95 1.29 -10.43 5.87
CA ARG A 95 0.66 -11.68 6.31
C ARG A 95 -0.61 -11.36 7.08
N GLU A 96 -1.48 -12.35 7.24
CA GLU A 96 -2.65 -12.24 8.11
C GLU A 96 -2.26 -11.67 9.49
N GLY A 97 -3.11 -10.79 10.04
CA GLY A 97 -2.86 -10.06 11.28
C GLY A 97 -2.05 -8.77 11.10
N SER A 98 -1.37 -8.35 12.16
CA SER A 98 -0.69 -7.04 12.22
C SER A 98 0.74 -7.10 11.70
N ASN A 99 1.00 -6.36 10.62
CA ASN A 99 2.31 -6.17 9.99
C ASN A 99 2.84 -4.80 10.36
N THR A 100 4.08 -4.74 10.86
CA THR A 100 4.70 -3.49 11.30
C THR A 100 5.99 -3.25 10.54
N PHE A 101 6.02 -2.11 9.86
CA PHE A 101 7.16 -1.60 9.13
C PHE A 101 7.80 -0.47 9.93
N GLN A 102 9.12 -0.51 10.10
CA GLN A 102 9.89 0.54 10.80
C GLN A 102 11.07 1.01 9.95
N GLY A 103 11.28 2.33 9.95
CA GLY A 103 12.34 2.96 9.18
C GLY A 103 12.23 4.48 9.27
N THR A 104 12.96 5.18 8.42
CA THR A 104 12.91 6.64 8.37
C THR A 104 12.26 7.14 7.10
N ILE A 105 11.43 8.18 7.23
CA ILE A 105 10.79 8.89 6.13
C ILE A 105 11.31 10.30 6.18
N ASN A 106 11.99 10.76 5.13
CA ASN A 106 12.69 12.04 5.12
C ASN A 106 13.71 12.19 6.27
N GLY A 107 14.28 11.08 6.74
CA GLY A 107 15.21 11.05 7.88
C GLY A 107 14.53 11.04 9.26
N LEU A 108 13.20 11.07 9.32
CA LEU A 108 12.43 11.04 10.56
C LEU A 108 11.93 9.62 10.84
N PRO A 109 12.08 9.09 12.07
CA PRO A 109 11.63 7.75 12.39
C PRO A 109 10.10 7.66 12.32
N LYS A 110 9.62 6.61 11.66
CA LYS A 110 8.19 6.34 11.46
C LYS A 110 7.91 4.85 11.51
N SER A 111 6.66 4.52 11.84
CA SER A 111 6.15 3.16 11.69
C SER A 111 4.89 3.15 10.84
N ILE A 112 4.81 2.21 9.91
CA ILE A 112 3.59 1.92 9.14
C ILE A 112 3.05 0.60 9.64
N ILE A 113 1.80 0.58 10.09
CA ILE A 113 1.13 -0.62 10.59
C ILE A 113 -0.04 -0.95 9.67
N VAL A 114 -0.02 -2.16 9.13
CA VAL A 114 -1.05 -2.72 8.25
C VAL A 114 -1.66 -3.94 8.92
N ASN A 115 -2.96 -3.94 9.15
CA ASN A 115 -3.69 -5.10 9.65
C ASN A 115 -4.40 -5.78 8.49
N ILE A 116 -4.11 -7.06 8.27
CA ILE A 116 -4.75 -7.91 7.26
C ILE A 116 -5.72 -8.86 7.96
N GLU A 117 -6.95 -8.93 7.46
CA GLU A 117 -7.98 -9.87 7.90
C GLU A 117 -8.64 -10.51 6.67
N ASN A 118 -8.63 -11.84 6.61
CA ASN A 118 -9.12 -12.63 5.48
C ASN A 118 -8.54 -12.19 4.13
N GLY A 119 -7.23 -11.91 4.10
CA GLY A 119 -6.53 -11.44 2.89
C GLY A 119 -6.85 -10.00 2.47
N GLN A 120 -7.63 -9.25 3.26
CA GLN A 120 -7.97 -7.84 2.98
C GLN A 120 -7.33 -6.92 4.01
N ILE A 121 -6.97 -5.70 3.60
CA ILE A 121 -6.51 -4.67 4.55
C ILE A 121 -7.72 -4.24 5.40
N ARG A 122 -7.65 -4.55 6.69
CA ARG A 122 -8.64 -4.12 7.70
C ARG A 122 -8.34 -2.72 8.21
N SER A 123 -7.06 -2.38 8.41
CA SER A 123 -6.64 -1.03 8.80
C SER A 123 -5.21 -0.71 8.40
N LEU A 124 -4.95 0.57 8.23
CA LEU A 124 -3.68 1.14 7.83
C LEU A 124 -3.39 2.36 8.69
N ASN A 125 -2.19 2.47 9.26
CA ASN A 125 -1.83 3.57 10.14
C ASN A 125 -0.38 4.00 9.95
N LEU A 126 -0.14 5.30 10.00
CA LEU A 126 1.19 5.91 10.13
C LEU A 126 1.36 6.45 11.56
N TYR A 127 2.39 5.97 12.25
CA TYR A 127 2.76 6.37 13.61
C TYR A 127 4.02 7.25 13.63
N PRO A 128 4.05 8.29 14.48
CA PRO A 128 5.28 9.00 14.76
C PRO A 128 6.24 8.07 15.49
N ASN A 129 7.53 8.11 15.13
CA ASN A 129 8.59 7.29 15.72
C ASN A 129 8.39 5.77 15.51
N TYR A 130 9.23 4.98 16.17
CA TYR A 130 9.09 3.54 16.23
C TYR A 130 8.02 3.14 17.23
N SER A 131 6.97 2.49 16.73
CA SER A 131 5.85 2.00 17.53
C SER A 131 6.32 0.90 18.46
N ALA A 132 6.05 1.05 19.76
CA ALA A 132 6.28 0.03 20.77
C ALA A 132 5.10 -0.97 20.90
N ARG A 133 4.08 -0.87 20.03
CA ARG A 133 2.92 -1.77 20.07
C ARG A 133 3.37 -3.20 19.78
N LYS A 134 2.83 -4.16 20.53
CA LYS A 134 3.06 -5.59 20.27
C LYS A 134 2.55 -5.94 18.87
N THR A 135 3.41 -6.54 18.07
CA THR A 135 3.12 -6.94 16.70
C THR A 135 2.80 -8.43 16.67
N HIS A 136 1.85 -8.82 15.80
CA HIS A 136 1.57 -10.24 15.58
C HIS A 136 2.66 -10.88 14.71
N ASN A 137 3.06 -10.17 13.65
CA ASN A 137 4.15 -10.57 12.75
C ASN A 137 5.47 -9.89 13.13
N PRO A 138 6.63 -10.43 12.69
CA PRO A 138 7.93 -9.78 12.87
C PRO A 138 7.95 -8.35 12.32
N ILE A 139 8.78 -7.49 12.93
CA ILE A 139 9.00 -6.12 12.45
C ILE A 139 9.85 -6.16 11.18
N ILE A 140 9.44 -5.39 10.18
CA ILE A 140 10.06 -5.31 8.86
C ILE A 140 10.74 -3.96 8.73
N TYR A 141 12.05 -3.96 8.46
CA TYR A 141 12.82 -2.72 8.35
C TYR A 141 12.92 -2.25 6.91
N PHE A 142 12.47 -1.03 6.61
CA PHE A 142 12.47 -0.47 5.24
C PHE A 142 13.59 0.56 4.98
N GLY A 143 14.52 0.74 5.92
CA GLY A 143 15.61 1.70 5.78
C GLY A 143 15.11 3.15 5.73
N ASN A 144 15.72 3.98 4.88
CA ASN A 144 15.35 5.38 4.71
C ASN A 144 14.69 5.62 3.35
N ILE A 145 13.44 6.09 3.37
CA ILE A 145 12.70 6.48 2.17
C ILE A 145 12.50 7.99 2.12
N LYS A 146 12.42 8.54 0.91
CA LYS A 146 12.15 9.96 0.67
C LYS A 146 10.77 10.14 0.09
N TRP A 147 9.94 10.91 0.78
CA TRP A 147 8.62 11.33 0.30
C TRP A 147 8.70 12.81 -0.03
N LYS A 148 8.17 13.18 -1.20
CA LYS A 148 8.11 14.55 -1.69
C LYS A 148 6.66 14.97 -1.77
#